data_AF-F2KPU1-F1
#
_entry.id   AF-F2KPU1-F1
#
_cell.length_a   1.000
_cell.length_b   1.000
_cell.length_c   1.000
_cell.angle_alpha   90.00
_cell.angle_beta   90.00
_cell.angle_gamma   90.00
#
_symmetry.space_group_name_H-M   'P 1'
#
loop_
_entity.id
_entity.type
_entity.pdbx_description
1 polymer ?
#
loop_
_entity_poly.entity_id
_entity_poly.type
_entity_poly.pdbx_seq_one_letter_code
_entity_poly.pdbx_strand_id
1 'polypeptide(L)'
;MKANSVKHPAIIQLRGEVGDRVEEVLKIVEKTCSDFEVENDDGVNIYVSDVNEARKVISKIKRVARVSVKMSTKYAGLRRGRVRTLFVYCVRFGYDN
;
A
#
# COMPACT_ATOMS: atom_id res chain seq x y z
N MET A 1 25.15 0.25 -14.86
CA MET A 1 23.69 0.23 -14.66
C MET A 1 23.38 0.94 -13.35
N LYS A 2 22.66 2.06 -13.38
CA LYS A 2 22.21 2.74 -12.15
C LYS A 2 21.17 1.85 -11.47
N ALA A 3 21.41 1.47 -10.21
CA ALA A 3 20.41 0.76 -9.42
C ALA A 3 19.22 1.72 -9.23
N ASN A 4 18.08 1.43 -9.87
CA ASN A 4 16.83 2.10 -9.53
C ASN A 4 16.56 1.82 -8.06
N SER A 5 16.80 2.83 -7.21
CA SER A 5 16.46 2.73 -5.80
C SER A 5 14.95 2.76 -5.71
N VAL A 6 14.33 1.58 -5.59
CA VAL A 6 12.94 1.49 -5.11
C VAL A 6 12.90 2.24 -3.79
N LYS A 7 12.33 3.44 -3.80
CA LYS A 7 12.20 4.32 -2.65
C LYS A 7 11.27 3.68 -1.63
N HIS A 8 10.17 3.11 -2.13
CA HIS A 8 9.11 2.50 -1.34
C HIS A 8 9.00 0.99 -1.59
N PRO A 9 9.28 0.13 -0.60
CA PRO A 9 9.17 -1.33 -0.75
C PRO A 9 7.72 -1.84 -0.71
N ALA A 10 6.73 -1.00 -0.40
CA ALA A 10 5.33 -1.40 -0.36
C ALA A 10 4.39 -0.38 -1.01
N ILE A 11 3.28 -0.86 -1.58
CA ILE A 11 2.16 -0.06 -2.10
C ILE A 11 0.86 -0.57 -1.48
N ILE A 12 0.04 0.34 -1.00
CA ILE A 12 -1.36 0.09 -0.64
C ILE A 12 -2.23 0.71 -1.72
N GLN A 13 -2.98 -0.11 -2.43
CA GLN A 13 -3.85 0.30 -3.52
C GLN A 13 -5.30 0.25 -3.04
N LEU A 14 -5.96 1.40 -2.97
CA LEU A 14 -7.38 1.49 -2.65
C LEU A 14 -8.19 1.37 -3.94
N ARG A 15 -9.15 0.45 -3.96
CA ARG A 15 -9.99 0.14 -5.13
C ARG A 15 -11.44 -0.13 -4.71
N GLY A 16 -12.37 -0.10 -5.67
CA GLY A 16 -13.81 -0.30 -5.42
C GLY A 16 -14.50 1.00 -5.00
N GLU A 17 -15.53 0.88 -4.16
CA GLU A 17 -16.31 2.02 -3.67
C GLU A 17 -15.56 2.76 -2.55
N VAL A 18 -14.48 3.45 -2.92
CA VAL A 18 -13.60 4.09 -1.94
C VAL A 18 -14.20 5.40 -1.40
N GLY A 19 -14.87 6.20 -2.24
CA GLY A 19 -15.63 7.40 -1.83
C GLY A 19 -14.93 8.25 -0.75
N ASP A 20 -15.70 8.64 0.27
CA ASP A 20 -15.21 9.42 1.42
C ASP A 20 -14.24 8.64 2.32
N ARG A 21 -14.12 7.31 2.14
CA ARG A 21 -13.22 6.46 2.95
C ARG A 21 -11.75 6.68 2.61
N VAL A 22 -11.43 7.33 1.48
CA VAL A 22 -10.04 7.71 1.15
C VAL A 22 -9.44 8.53 2.27
N GLU A 23 -10.15 9.55 2.77
CA GLU A 23 -9.64 10.46 3.78
C GLU A 23 -9.41 9.74 5.13
N GLU A 24 -10.30 8.82 5.50
CA GLU A 24 -10.13 7.98 6.69
C GLU A 24 -8.88 7.10 6.59
N VAL A 25 -8.65 6.49 5.43
CA VAL A 25 -7.45 5.68 5.18
C VAL A 25 -6.19 6.54 5.23
N LEU A 26 -6.20 7.73 4.64
CA LEU A 26 -5.06 8.65 4.68
C LEU A 26 -4.74 9.08 6.13
N LYS A 27 -5.74 9.37 6.95
CA LYS A 27 -5.55 9.63 8.39
C LYS A 27 -4.92 8.45 9.13
N ILE A 28 -5.26 7.22 8.75
CA ILE A 28 -4.62 6.01 9.32
C ILE A 28 -3.16 5.93 8.89
N VAL A 29 -2.87 6.21 7.61
CA VAL A 29 -1.52 6.20 7.05
C VAL A 29 -0.65 7.26 7.73
N GLU A 30 -1.09 8.51 7.81
CA GLU A 30 -0.39 9.62 8.47
C GLU A 30 -0.02 9.32 9.92
N LYS A 31 -0.91 8.63 10.66
CA LYS A 31 -0.67 8.24 12.06
C LYS A 31 0.22 7.01 12.21
N THR A 32 0.48 6.26 11.15
CA THR A 32 1.13 4.94 11.22
C THR A 32 2.47 4.91 10.52
N CYS A 33 2.61 5.63 9.42
CA CYS A 33 3.77 5.60 8.55
C CYS A 33 4.66 6.81 8.80
N SER A 34 5.97 6.59 8.80
CA SER A 34 6.96 7.65 8.96
C SER A 34 7.22 8.42 7.66
N ASP A 35 7.07 7.75 6.51
CA ASP A 35 7.25 8.32 5.18
C ASP A 35 6.34 7.58 4.18
N PHE A 36 5.59 8.34 3.38
CA PHE A 36 4.70 7.83 2.35
C PHE A 36 4.45 8.83 1.22
N GLU A 37 4.08 8.34 0.05
CA GLU A 37 3.68 9.14 -1.11
C GLU A 37 2.33 8.66 -1.63
N VAL A 38 1.51 9.59 -2.13
CA VAL A 38 0.18 9.30 -2.67
C VAL A 38 0.15 9.66 -4.15
N GLU A 39 -0.24 8.70 -4.99
CA GLU A 39 -0.50 8.91 -6.41
C GLU A 39 -1.93 8.50 -6.75
N ASN A 40 -2.61 9.29 -7.59
CA ASN A 40 -4.01 9.09 -7.98
C ASN A 40 -4.14 8.52 -9.40
N ASP A 41 -3.26 7.59 -9.79
CA ASP A 41 -3.33 6.88 -11.07
C ASP A 41 -4.15 5.58 -10.95
N ASP A 42 -5.28 5.53 -11.68
CA ASP A 42 -6.22 4.40 -11.70
C ASP A 42 -6.67 3.98 -10.30
N GLY A 43 -7.10 4.97 -9.50
CA GLY A 43 -7.43 4.86 -8.08
C GLY A 43 -6.36 5.46 -7.18
N VAL A 44 -6.47 5.25 -5.86
CA VAL A 44 -5.51 5.81 -4.89
C VAL A 44 -4.42 4.77 -4.61
N ASN A 45 -3.17 5.14 -4.87
CA ASN A 45 -1.99 4.33 -4.59
C ASN A 45 -1.14 5.04 -3.53
N ILE A 46 -0.86 4.34 -2.43
CA ILE A 46 -0.10 4.86 -1.29
C ILE A 46 1.20 4.07 -1.21
N TYR A 47 2.31 4.71 -1.56
CA TYR A 47 3.63 4.13 -1.49
C TYR A 47 4.19 4.33 -0.08
N VAL A 48 4.72 3.27 0.52
CA VAL A 48 5.15 3.27 1.92
C VAL A 48 6.60 2.79 2.02
N SER A 49 7.40 3.51 2.81
CA SER A 49 8.83 3.26 3.00
C SER A 49 9.17 2.01 3.83
N ASP A 50 8.22 1.50 4.65
CA ASP A 50 8.35 0.25 5.40
C ASP A 50 7.17 -0.71 5.15
N VAL A 51 7.49 -1.96 4.81
CA VAL A 51 6.52 -3.05 4.62
C VAL A 51 5.74 -3.35 5.90
N ASN A 52 6.36 -3.20 7.07
CA ASN A 52 5.71 -3.44 8.35
C ASN A 52 4.71 -2.33 8.70
N GLU A 53 5.02 -1.08 8.39
CA GLU A 53 4.07 0.03 8.50
C GLU A 53 2.88 -0.21 7.58
N ALA A 54 3.11 -0.62 6.33
CA ALA A 54 2.04 -0.99 5.42
C ALA A 54 1.13 -2.10 6.00
N ARG A 55 1.69 -3.16 6.58
CA ARG A 55 0.93 -4.24 7.23
C ARG A 55 0.11 -3.74 8.42
N LYS A 56 0.64 -2.81 9.22
CA LYS A 56 -0.08 -2.17 10.33
C LYS A 56 -1.27 -1.36 9.80
N VAL A 57 -1.07 -0.57 8.73
CA VAL A 57 -2.16 0.17 8.06
C VAL A 57 -3.25 -0.78 7.60
N ILE A 58 -2.90 -1.84 6.85
CA ILE A 58 -3.88 -2.84 6.38
C ILE A 58 -4.66 -3.45 7.56
N SER A 59 -3.98 -3.76 8.66
CA SER A 59 -4.61 -4.33 9.86
C SER A 59 -5.58 -3.33 10.52
N LYS A 60 -5.26 -2.03 10.52
CA LYS A 60 -6.15 -0.98 11.02
C LYS A 60 -7.35 -0.77 10.08
N ILE A 61 -7.15 -0.74 8.77
CA ILE A 61 -8.24 -0.60 7.78
C ILE A 61 -9.26 -1.74 7.96
N LYS A 62 -8.80 -2.99 8.08
CA LYS A 62 -9.66 -4.17 8.30
C LYS A 62 -10.51 -4.08 9.58
N ARG A 63 -10.11 -3.29 10.58
CA ARG A 63 -10.86 -3.12 11.83
C ARG A 63 -11.97 -2.08 11.71
N VAL A 64 -11.80 -1.08 10.84
CA VAL A 64 -12.75 0.04 10.72
C VAL A 64 -13.68 -0.08 9.52
N ALA A 65 -13.29 -0.86 8.50
CA ALA A 65 -14.07 -1.05 7.29
C ALA A 65 -14.11 -2.52 6.88
N ARG A 66 -15.26 -2.94 6.33
CA ARG A 66 -15.37 -4.21 5.60
C ARG A 66 -14.62 -4.08 4.28
N VAL A 67 -13.52 -4.81 4.16
CA VAL A 67 -12.64 -4.77 2.98
C VAL A 67 -12.15 -6.16 2.63
N SER A 68 -11.97 -6.41 1.33
CA SER A 68 -11.19 -7.54 0.83
C SER A 68 -9.76 -7.07 0.57
N VAL A 69 -8.76 -7.86 0.99
CA VAL A 69 -7.35 -7.51 0.79
C VAL A 69 -6.64 -8.64 0.04
N LYS A 70 -6.13 -8.33 -1.16
CA LYS A 70 -5.27 -9.23 -1.93
C LYS A 70 -3.83 -8.73 -1.87
N MET A 71 -2.89 -9.64 -1.66
CA MET A 71 -1.46 -9.33 -1.65
C MET A 71 -0.79 -9.96 -2.87
N SER A 72 0.10 -9.22 -3.50
CA SER A 72 0.99 -9.70 -4.55
C SER A 72 2.37 -9.07 -4.41
N THR A 73 3.32 -9.57 -5.20
CA THR A 73 4.69 -9.04 -5.23
C THR A 73 5.09 -8.74 -6.67
N LYS A 74 5.87 -7.67 -6.85
CA LYS A 74 6.49 -7.32 -8.13
C LYS A 74 8.01 -7.29 -7.99
N TYR A 75 8.71 -7.73 -9.03
CA TYR A 75 10.16 -7.58 -9.11
C TYR A 75 10.53 -6.10 -9.14
N ALA A 76 11.42 -5.69 -8.25
CA ALA A 76 11.78 -4.29 -8.04
C ALA A 76 13.30 -4.07 -8.19
N GLY A 77 14.00 -5.00 -8.85
CA GLY A 77 15.43 -4.92 -9.12
C GLY A 77 16.28 -5.84 -8.24
N LEU A 78 17.59 -5.67 -8.35
CA LEU A 78 18.60 -6.43 -7.61
C LEU A 78 19.49 -5.47 -6.82
N ARG A 79 19.81 -5.79 -5.56
CA ARG A 79 20.77 -5.04 -4.75
C ARG A 79 21.70 -6.00 -4.01
N ARG A 80 23.00 -5.89 -4.28
CA ARG A 80 24.04 -6.76 -3.68
C ARG A 80 23.72 -8.26 -3.80
N GLY A 81 23.30 -8.69 -5.00
CA GLY A 81 22.94 -10.09 -5.27
C GLY A 81 21.58 -10.54 -4.71
N ARG A 82 20.83 -9.66 -4.02
CA ARG A 82 19.50 -9.98 -3.48
C ARG A 82 18.40 -9.33 -4.31
N VAL A 83 17.35 -10.07 -4.61
CA VAL A 83 16.14 -9.56 -5.26
C VAL A 83 15.46 -8.55 -4.33
N ARG A 84 15.17 -7.36 -4.85
CA ARG A 84 14.26 -6.41 -4.20
C ARG A 84 12.85 -6.69 -4.69
N THR A 85 11.94 -6.73 -3.74
CA THR A 85 10.54 -7.02 -3.97
C THR A 85 9.71 -5.81 -3.59
N LEU A 86 8.78 -5.44 -4.47
CA LEU A 86 7.74 -4.48 -4.18
C LEU A 86 6.50 -5.24 -3.72
N PHE A 87 6.09 -5.02 -2.48
CA PHE A 87 4.88 -5.62 -1.92
C PHE A 87 3.67 -4.79 -2.31
N VAL A 88 2.66 -5.41 -2.92
CA VAL A 88 1.46 -4.72 -3.38
C VAL A 88 0.26 -5.27 -2.63
N TYR A 89 -0.41 -4.41 -1.87
CA TYR A 89 -1.62 -4.71 -1.13
C TYR A 89 -2.81 -4.01 -1.79
N CYS A 90 -3.66 -4.77 -2.47
CA CYS A 90 -4.90 -4.24 -3.03
C CYS A 90 -6.03 -4.37 -2.01
N VAL A 91 -6.51 -3.24 -1.51
CA VAL A 91 -7.63 -3.10 -0.59
C VAL A 91 -8.86 -2.71 -1.40
N ARG A 92 -9.85 -3.62 -1.45
CA ARG A 92 -11.13 -3.39 -2.13
C ARG A 92 -12.25 -3.12 -1.13
N PHE A 93 -12.90 -1.97 -1.29
CA PHE A 93 -14.09 -1.56 -0.54
C PHE A 93 -15.36 -1.99 -1.27
N GLY A 94 -16.44 -2.22 -0.53
CA GLY A 94 -17.76 -2.60 -1.09
C GLY A 94 -17.87 -4.08 -1.50
N TYR A 95 -16.96 -4.93 -1.04
CA TYR A 95 -17.10 -6.38 -1.22
C TYR A 95 -17.87 -6.96 -0.04
N ASP A 96 -19.16 -7.20 -0.26
CA ASP A 96 -19.96 -8.11 0.57
C ASP A 96 -19.62 -9.54 0.15
N ASN A 97 -19.40 -10.39 1.15
CA ASN A 97 -19.40 -11.84 0.96
C ASN A 97 -20.70 -12.37 1.57
#